data_AF-A0AB73U4J6-F1
#
_entry.id   AF-A0AB73U4J6-F1
#
_cell.length_a   1.000
_cell.length_b   1.000
_cell.length_c   1.000
_cell.angle_alpha   90.00
_cell.angle_beta   90.00
_cell.angle_gamma   90.00
#
_symmetry.space_group_name_H-M   'P 1'
#
loop_
_entity.id
_entity.type
_entity.pdbx_description
1 polymer ?
#
loop_
_entity_poly.entity_id
_entity_poly.type
_entity_poly.pdbx_seq_one_letter_code
_entity_poly.pdbx_strand_id
1 'polypeptide(L)'
;MTAPLILPDGIETLIDADEAARHCKVSKVTVWGWANRGYRCPTGELVKLPVSGKSPEGRNLYCLLDVAKAEAATRKRARRVA
;
A
#
# COMPACT_ATOMS: atom_id res chain seq x y z
N MET A 1 27.67 16.01 -9.36
CA MET A 1 27.83 14.86 -8.45
C MET A 1 26.52 14.70 -7.69
N THR A 2 25.65 13.78 -8.11
CA THR A 2 24.36 13.53 -7.45
C THR A 2 24.60 12.49 -6.36
N ALA A 3 24.38 12.86 -5.10
CA ALA A 3 24.48 11.92 -3.99
C ALA A 3 23.46 10.79 -4.17
N PRO A 4 23.84 9.51 -3.98
CA PRO A 4 22.86 8.42 -3.96
C PRO A 4 21.94 8.66 -2.76
N LEU A 5 20.66 8.90 -3.02
CA LEU A 5 19.64 8.83 -1.99
C LEU A 5 19.63 7.39 -1.50
N ILE A 6 20.19 7.16 -0.30
CA ILE A 6 20.03 5.91 0.41
C ILE A 6 18.54 5.85 0.78
N LEU A 7 17.72 5.33 -0.13
CA LEU A 7 16.37 4.90 0.21
C LEU A 7 16.57 3.82 1.28
N PRO A 8 15.95 3.93 2.47
CA PRO A 8 16.02 2.84 3.43
C PRO A 8 15.61 1.55 2.73
N ASP A 9 16.49 0.55 2.82
CA ASP A 9 16.27 -0.82 2.38
C ASP A 9 14.83 -1.21 2.74
N GLY A 10 13.94 -1.38 1.76
CA GLY A 10 12.52 -1.59 2.04
C GLY A 10 11.52 -0.76 1.23
N ILE A 11 11.89 0.44 0.74
CA ILE A 11 10.91 1.36 0.14
C ILE A 11 10.27 0.80 -1.14
N GLU A 12 11.07 0.15 -1.98
CA GLU A 12 10.61 -0.49 -3.23
C GLU A 12 10.38 -1.99 -3.05
N THR A 13 10.33 -2.47 -1.80
CA THR A 13 10.12 -3.90 -1.53
C THR A 13 8.73 -4.30 -1.95
N LEU A 14 8.71 -5.33 -2.80
CA LEU A 14 7.51 -5.98 -3.26
C LEU A 14 7.08 -7.04 -2.25
N ILE A 15 5.89 -6.88 -1.72
CA ILE A 15 5.29 -7.77 -0.72
C ILE A 15 3.94 -8.28 -1.21
N ASP A 16 3.55 -9.47 -0.77
CA ASP A 16 2.22 -9.99 -1.08
C ASP A 16 1.13 -9.35 -0.19
N ALA A 17 -0.13 -9.69 -0.45
CA ALA A 17 -1.26 -9.13 0.30
C ALA A 17 -1.28 -9.55 1.78
N ASP A 18 -0.75 -10.72 2.13
CA ASP A 18 -0.67 -11.19 3.53
C ASP A 18 0.41 -10.43 4.30
N GLU A 19 1.58 -10.25 3.69
CA GLU A 19 2.66 -9.43 4.24
C GLU A 19 2.22 -7.97 4.39
N ALA A 20 1.60 -7.39 3.36
CA ALA A 20 1.04 -6.04 3.39
C ALA A 20 0.06 -5.86 4.56
N ALA A 21 -0.85 -6.81 4.75
CA ALA A 21 -1.81 -6.79 5.85
C ALA A 21 -1.12 -6.79 7.23
N ARG A 22 -0.10 -7.63 7.41
CA ARG A 22 0.68 -7.72 8.66
C ARG A 22 1.45 -6.43 8.93
N HIS A 23 2.17 -5.90 7.95
CA HIS A 23 2.94 -4.66 8.10
C HIS A 23 2.05 -3.45 8.45
N CYS A 24 0.89 -3.34 7.80
CA CYS A 24 -0.03 -2.23 8.00
C CYS A 24 -1.07 -2.46 9.11
N LYS A 25 -1.07 -3.63 9.76
CA LYS A 25 -2.05 -4.04 10.79
C LYS A 25 -3.50 -3.87 10.32
N VAL A 26 -3.77 -4.27 9.08
CA VAL A 26 -5.11 -4.27 8.47
C VAL A 26 -5.50 -5.69 8.05
N SER A 27 -6.76 -5.88 7.67
CA SER A 27 -7.18 -7.15 7.07
C SER A 27 -6.65 -7.28 5.63
N LYS A 28 -6.40 -8.52 5.18
CA LYS A 28 -6.07 -8.80 3.78
C LYS A 28 -7.15 -8.30 2.80
N VAL A 29 -8.41 -8.38 3.21
CA VAL A 29 -9.56 -7.88 2.44
C VAL A 29 -9.47 -6.37 2.25
N THR A 30 -8.94 -5.62 3.23
CA THR A 30 -8.69 -4.18 3.11
C THR A 30 -7.69 -3.89 1.99
N VAL A 31 -6.59 -4.65 1.92
CA VAL A 31 -5.56 -4.51 0.86
C VAL A 31 -6.17 -4.80 -0.53
N TRP A 32 -6.95 -5.87 -0.65
CA TRP A 32 -7.69 -6.16 -1.88
C TRP A 32 -8.73 -5.09 -2.22
N GLY A 33 -9.37 -4.51 -1.20
CA GLY A 33 -10.27 -3.37 -1.36
C GLY A 33 -9.54 -2.18 -1.98
N TRP A 34 -8.35 -1.84 -1.49
CA TRP A 34 -7.52 -0.78 -2.06
C TRP A 34 -7.10 -1.07 -3.51
N ALA A 35 -6.74 -2.31 -3.83
CA ALA A 35 -6.34 -2.68 -5.19
C ALA A 35 -7.51 -2.68 -6.19
N ASN A 36 -8.66 -3.24 -5.79
CA ASN A 36 -9.80 -3.44 -6.69
C ASN A 36 -10.72 -2.22 -6.76
N ARG A 37 -11.04 -1.62 -5.61
CA ARG A 37 -12.03 -0.55 -5.45
C ARG A 37 -11.38 0.83 -5.24
N GLY A 38 -10.15 0.86 -4.75
CA GLY A 38 -9.43 2.08 -4.42
C GLY A 38 -9.67 2.56 -2.98
N TYR A 39 -8.86 3.52 -2.58
CA TYR A 39 -8.94 4.26 -1.32
C TYR A 39 -8.98 5.75 -1.61
N ARG A 40 -9.53 6.53 -0.68
CA ARG A 40 -9.54 7.99 -0.79
C ARG A 40 -8.21 8.52 -0.28
N CYS A 41 -7.42 9.13 -1.16
CA CYS A 41 -6.17 9.76 -0.78
C CYS A 41 -6.44 11.10 -0.05
N PRO A 42 -5.43 11.77 0.52
CA PRO A 42 -5.63 13.02 1.27
C PRO A 42 -6.28 14.16 0.50
N THR A 43 -6.17 14.19 -0.84
CA THR A 43 -6.82 15.18 -1.71
C THR A 43 -8.31 14.90 -1.94
N GLY A 44 -8.81 13.73 -1.49
CA GLY A 44 -10.20 13.30 -1.70
C GLY A 44 -10.42 12.48 -2.97
N GLU A 45 -9.40 12.34 -3.82
CA GLU A 45 -9.47 11.50 -5.01
C GLU A 45 -9.52 10.01 -4.65
N LEU A 46 -10.23 9.20 -5.46
CA LEU A 46 -10.24 7.76 -5.33
C LEU A 46 -9.08 7.18 -6.13
N VAL A 47 -8.10 6.60 -5.45
CA VAL A 47 -6.88 6.06 -6.07
C VAL A 47 -6.80 4.57 -5.79
N LYS A 48 -6.40 3.76 -6.78
CA LYS A 48 -6.18 2.32 -6.61
C LYS A 48 -4.76 2.04 -6.13
N LEU A 49 -4.62 1.06 -5.25
CA LEU A 49 -3.30 0.52 -4.92
C LEU A 49 -2.76 -0.22 -6.16
N PRO A 50 -1.63 0.20 -6.75
CA PRO A 50 -1.08 -0.44 -7.93
C PRO A 50 -0.56 -1.84 -7.61
N VAL A 51 -0.76 -2.77 -8.53
CA VAL A 51 -0.06 -4.07 -8.51
C VAL A 51 1.29 -3.85 -9.20
N SER A 52 2.37 -4.02 -8.45
CA SER A 52 3.74 -3.78 -8.90
C SER A 52 4.39 -5.02 -9.52
N GLY A 53 3.78 -6.20 -9.35
CA GLY A 53 4.28 -7.43 -9.93
C GLY A 53 3.47 -8.66 -9.53
N LYS A 54 4.03 -9.83 -9.87
CA LYS A 54 3.49 -11.14 -9.55
C LYS A 54 4.57 -11.99 -8.88
N SER A 55 4.20 -12.75 -7.85
CA SER A 55 5.09 -13.77 -7.27
C SER A 55 5.20 -14.98 -8.21
N PRO A 56 6.18 -15.88 -8.00
CA PRO A 56 6.26 -17.15 -8.75
C PRO A 56 4.99 -18.01 -8.65
N GLU A 57 4.23 -17.88 -7.57
CA GLU A 57 2.95 -18.56 -7.34
C GLU A 57 1.74 -17.82 -7.98
N GLY A 58 1.97 -16.71 -8.69
CA GLY A 58 0.92 -15.92 -9.35
C GLY A 58 0.17 -14.93 -8.45
N ARG A 59 0.62 -14.72 -7.20
CA ARG A 59 0.02 -13.74 -6.28
C ARG A 59 0.39 -12.32 -6.70
N ASN A 60 -0.52 -11.36 -6.50
CA ASN A 60 -0.21 -9.95 -6.71
C ASN A 60 0.82 -9.48 -5.67
N LEU A 61 1.82 -8.75 -6.14
CA LEU A 61 2.78 -8.05 -5.31
C LEU A 61 2.52 -6.55 -5.34
N TYR A 62 2.77 -5.92 -4.20
CA TYR A 62 2.53 -4.50 -3.95
C TYR A 62 3.78 -3.86 -3.40
N CYS A 63 4.05 -2.63 -3.80
CA CYS A 63 5.08 -1.82 -3.17
C CYS A 63 4.70 -1.49 -1.72
N LEU A 64 5.56 -1.83 -0.76
CA LEU A 64 5.32 -1.57 0.67
C LEU A 64 5.03 -0.08 0.95
N LEU A 65 5.73 0.83 0.27
CA LEU A 65 5.50 2.27 0.42
C LEU A 65 4.07 2.65 0.01
N ASP A 66 3.55 2.10 -1.09
CA ASP A 66 2.20 2.43 -1.55
C ASP A 66 1.12 1.81 -0.65
N VAL A 67 1.38 0.62 -0.09
CA VAL A 67 0.51 0.03 0.95
C VAL A 67 0.46 0.94 2.18
N ALA A 68 1.61 1.44 2.64
CA ALA A 68 1.69 2.35 3.78
C ALA A 68 0.95 3.68 3.54
N LYS A 69 1.05 4.25 2.34
CA LYS A 69 0.27 5.44 1.95
C LYS A 69 -1.23 5.17 1.99
N ALA A 70 -1.68 4.03 1.48
CA ALA A 70 -3.09 3.63 1.48
C ALA A 70 -3.63 3.46 2.91
N GLU A 71 -2.84 2.84 3.80
CA GLU A 71 -3.16 2.70 5.21
C GLU A 71 -3.32 4.07 5.89
N ALA A 72 -2.31 4.94 5.76
CA ALA A 72 -2.31 6.24 6.40
C ALA A 72 -3.50 7.10 5.96
N ALA A 73 -3.83 7.08 4.66
CA ALA A 73 -4.99 7.79 4.12
C ALA A 73 -6.32 7.23 4.68
N THR A 74 -6.45 5.91 4.71
CA THR A 74 -7.63 5.22 5.24
C THR A 74 -7.83 5.52 6.74
N ARG A 75 -6.76 5.43 7.53
CA ARG A 75 -6.77 5.75 8.98
C ARG A 75 -7.15 7.19 9.24
N LYS A 76 -6.56 8.13 8.49
CA LYS A 76 -6.87 9.57 8.63
C LYS A 76 -8.35 9.84 8.34
N ARG A 77 -8.93 9.17 7.35
CA ARG A 77 -10.36 9.29 7.04
C ARG A 77 -11.23 8.72 8.16
N ALA A 78 -10.92 7.53 8.68
CA ALA A 78 -11.67 6.94 9.78
C ALA A 78 -11.73 7.86 11.01
N ARG A 79 -10.61 8.52 11.35
CA ARG A 79 -10.54 9.49 12.45
C ARG A 79 -11.36 10.77 12.23
N ARG A 80 -11.70 11.13 10.98
CA ARG A 80 -12.52 12.30 10.67
C ARG A 80 -14.03 12.01 10.76
N VAL A 81 -14.41 10.74 10.74
CA VAL A 81 -15.81 10.30 10.74
C VAL A 81 -16.27 9.89 12.15
N ALA A 82 -15.31 9.57 13.04
CA ALA A 82 -15.55 9.35 14.47
C ALA A 82 -15.67 10.68 15.21
#